data_AF-A0A821P5B3-F1
#
_entry.id   AF-A0A821P5B3-F1
#
_cell.length_a   1.000
_cell.length_b   1.000
_cell.length_c   1.000
_cell.angle_alpha   90.00
_cell.angle_beta   90.00
_cell.angle_gamma   90.00
#
_symmetry.space_group_name_H-M   'P 1'
#
loop_
_entity.id
_entity.type
_entity.pdbx_description
1 polymer ?
#
loop_
_entity_poly.entity_id
_entity_poly.type
_entity_poly.pdbx_seq_one_letter_code
_entity_poly.pdbx_strand_id
1 'polypeptide(L)'
;MNMEIEKLDIDSIFVKYTINEIRDIEEKIKVDMERKKEELRSMVGERYRDLIEAADAIFEMKTCAKGVEQFVHLLNDKCSKIDHTLLTQLSTSNTTSDKQLSKLTLVISVKILTETRRRCWMFLEENNFAAAARQYLLAQHMASSLSSSTTDEQLDNDSQKAIVAATRLWHQSRHMKATILDKCRLYLKSIDTNVQILANALSTLIAFGNKSVEQALHEFLTAKLVCIFAQY
;
A
#
# COMPACT_ATOMS: atom_id res chain seq x y z
N MET A 1 -31.36 -20.16 -49.33
CA MET A 1 -32.78 -20.48 -49.58
C MET A 1 -33.74 -19.52 -48.88
N ASN A 2 -33.72 -19.31 -47.55
CA ASN A 2 -34.64 -18.33 -46.90
C ASN A 2 -34.43 -16.86 -47.35
N MET A 3 -33.22 -16.46 -47.75
CA MET A 3 -32.95 -15.10 -48.25
C MET A 3 -33.51 -14.80 -49.66
N GLU A 4 -33.90 -15.83 -50.44
CA GLU A 4 -34.40 -15.63 -51.81
C GLU A 4 -35.91 -15.37 -51.84
N ILE A 5 -36.65 -15.75 -50.79
CA ILE A 5 -38.10 -15.55 -50.70
C ILE A 5 -38.43 -14.10 -50.28
N GLU A 6 -37.60 -13.47 -49.42
CA GLU A 6 -37.77 -12.07 -48.99
C GLU A 6 -37.62 -11.03 -50.13
N LYS A 7 -37.07 -11.42 -51.29
CA LYS A 7 -36.85 -10.54 -52.44
C LYS A 7 -37.67 -10.92 -53.69
N LEU A 8 -38.51 -11.95 -53.61
CA LEU A 8 -39.28 -12.41 -54.75
C LEU A 8 -40.63 -11.68 -54.82
N ASP A 9 -41.00 -11.22 -56.01
CA ASP A 9 -42.28 -10.57 -56.25
C ASP A 9 -43.44 -11.58 -56.09
N ILE A 10 -44.54 -11.15 -55.48
CA ILE A 10 -45.65 -12.02 -55.06
C ILE A 10 -46.24 -12.77 -56.26
N ASP A 11 -46.36 -12.08 -57.40
CA ASP A 11 -46.85 -12.66 -58.65
C ASP A 11 -45.94 -13.77 -59.19
N SER A 12 -44.63 -13.66 -58.98
CA SER A 12 -43.67 -14.67 -59.42
C SER A 12 -43.68 -15.95 -58.57
N ILE A 13 -44.17 -15.86 -57.33
CA ILE A 13 -44.37 -17.00 -56.43
C ILE A 13 -45.59 -17.82 -56.88
N PHE A 14 -46.69 -17.15 -57.22
CA PHE A 14 -47.91 -17.82 -57.70
C PHE A 14 -47.74 -18.50 -59.07
N VAL A 15 -46.81 -18.03 -59.90
CA VAL A 15 -46.51 -18.62 -61.22
C VAL A 15 -45.59 -19.84 -61.14
N LYS A 16 -44.65 -19.87 -60.18
CA LYS A 16 -43.59 -20.88 -60.11
C LYS A 16 -43.88 -22.07 -59.19
N TYR A 17 -44.74 -21.89 -58.19
CA TYR A 17 -44.97 -22.88 -57.14
C TYR A 17 -46.39 -23.44 -57.18
N THR A 18 -46.54 -24.70 -56.76
CA THR A 18 -47.86 -25.31 -56.58
C THR A 18 -48.53 -24.86 -55.28
N ILE A 19 -49.86 -24.98 -55.21
CA ILE A 19 -50.68 -24.50 -54.07
C ILE A 19 -50.22 -25.06 -52.72
N ASN A 20 -49.74 -26.31 -52.68
CA ASN A 20 -49.22 -26.91 -51.44
C ASN A 20 -47.89 -26.28 -51.02
N GLU A 21 -46.97 -26.05 -51.95
CA GLU A 21 -45.68 -25.41 -51.70
C GLU A 21 -45.85 -23.95 -51.25
N ILE A 22 -46.85 -23.24 -51.81
CA ILE A 22 -47.20 -21.88 -51.39
C ILE A 22 -47.67 -21.87 -49.93
N ARG A 23 -48.44 -22.88 -49.51
CA ARG A 23 -48.94 -23.00 -48.14
C ARG A 23 -47.79 -23.30 -47.15
N ASP A 24 -46.84 -24.12 -47.54
CA ASP A 24 -45.64 -24.40 -46.75
C ASP A 24 -44.73 -23.14 -46.63
N ILE A 25 -44.63 -22.35 -47.71
CA ILE A 25 -43.92 -21.05 -47.70
C ILE A 25 -44.64 -20.06 -46.77
N GLU A 26 -45.97 -19.99 -46.82
CA GLU A 26 -46.77 -19.13 -45.93
C GLU A 26 -46.54 -19.48 -44.45
N GLU A 27 -46.59 -20.77 -44.10
CA GLU A 27 -46.35 -21.24 -42.75
C GLU A 27 -44.92 -20.90 -42.28
N LYS A 28 -43.93 -21.09 -43.16
CA LYS A 28 -42.54 -20.76 -42.87
C LYS A 28 -42.32 -19.25 -42.65
N ILE A 29 -42.96 -18.40 -43.46
CA ILE A 29 -42.90 -16.94 -43.30
C ILE A 29 -43.57 -16.52 -41.99
N LYS A 30 -44.71 -17.13 -41.61
CA LYS A 30 -45.35 -16.86 -40.30
C LYS A 30 -44.44 -17.20 -39.13
N VAL A 31 -43.75 -18.34 -39.19
CA VAL A 31 -42.78 -18.74 -38.17
C VAL A 31 -41.59 -17.77 -38.12
N ASP A 32 -41.05 -17.37 -39.27
CA ASP A 32 -39.94 -16.40 -39.32
C ASP A 32 -40.37 -15.00 -38.85
N MET A 33 -41.61 -14.58 -39.09
CA MET A 33 -42.16 -13.33 -38.56
C MET A 33 -42.24 -13.34 -37.04
N GLU A 34 -42.78 -14.40 -36.43
CA GLU A 34 -42.86 -14.48 -34.97
C GLU A 34 -41.48 -14.61 -34.34
N ARG A 35 -40.54 -15.31 -34.99
CA ARG A 35 -39.13 -15.33 -34.55
C ARG A 35 -38.51 -13.93 -34.56
N LYS A 36 -38.63 -13.18 -35.67
CA LYS A 36 -38.09 -11.81 -35.78
C LYS A 36 -38.72 -10.86 -34.76
N LYS A 37 -40.01 -11.02 -34.47
CA LYS A 37 -40.71 -10.23 -33.46
C LYS A 37 -40.18 -10.52 -32.05
N GLU A 38 -39.97 -11.79 -31.70
CA GLU A 38 -39.38 -12.16 -30.42
C GLU A 38 -37.91 -11.73 -30.30
N GLU A 39 -37.13 -11.85 -31.38
CA GLU A 39 -35.75 -11.32 -31.45
C GLU A 39 -35.72 -9.81 -31.22
N LEU A 40 -36.64 -9.05 -31.83
CA LEU A 40 -36.76 -7.61 -31.61
C LEU A 40 -37.12 -7.28 -30.15
N ARG A 41 -38.05 -8.06 -29.57
CA ARG A 41 -38.46 -7.90 -28.16
C ARG A 41 -37.29 -8.15 -27.21
N SER A 42 -36.49 -9.19 -27.48
CA SER A 42 -35.29 -9.51 -26.71
C SER A 42 -34.22 -8.42 -26.86
N MET A 43 -33.90 -8.01 -28.10
CA MET A 43 -32.84 -7.05 -28.38
C MET A 43 -33.14 -5.66 -27.79
N VAL A 44 -34.40 -5.24 -27.84
CA VAL A 44 -34.84 -3.98 -27.23
C VAL A 44 -34.90 -4.10 -25.70
N GLY A 45 -35.36 -5.24 -25.18
CA GLY A 45 -35.40 -5.52 -23.75
C GLY A 45 -34.02 -5.55 -23.08
N GLU A 46 -33.03 -6.17 -23.73
CA GLU A 46 -31.64 -6.15 -23.29
C GLU A 46 -31.07 -4.74 -23.24
N ARG A 47 -31.26 -3.93 -24.29
CA ARG A 47 -30.79 -2.53 -24.28
C ARG A 47 -31.44 -1.67 -23.20
N TYR A 48 -32.73 -1.88 -22.91
CA TYR A 48 -33.37 -1.18 -21.79
C TYR A 48 -32.82 -1.64 -20.44
N ARG A 49 -32.55 -2.94 -20.29
CA ARG A 49 -31.94 -3.48 -19.07
C ARG A 49 -30.53 -2.91 -18.87
N ASP A 50 -29.71 -2.87 -19.92
CA ASP A 50 -28.35 -2.30 -19.85
C ASP A 50 -28.39 -0.81 -19.49
N LEU A 51 -29.35 -0.05 -20.00
CA LEU A 51 -29.55 1.36 -19.64
C LEU A 51 -29.93 1.53 -18.16
N ILE A 52 -30.79 0.64 -17.64
CA ILE A 52 -31.18 0.65 -16.22
C ILE A 52 -29.97 0.29 -15.35
N GLU A 53 -29.23 -0.76 -15.71
CA GLU A 53 -28.05 -1.20 -14.97
C GLU A 53 -26.95 -0.13 -14.97
N ALA A 54 -26.73 0.57 -16.09
CA ALA A 54 -25.84 1.71 -16.16
C ALA A 54 -26.30 2.87 -15.26
N ALA A 55 -27.61 3.12 -15.19
CA ALA A 55 -28.17 4.14 -14.30
C ALA A 55 -27.97 3.78 -12.82
N ASP A 56 -28.18 2.52 -12.45
CA ASP A 56 -27.93 2.01 -11.10
C ASP A 56 -26.44 2.11 -10.72
N ALA A 57 -25.54 1.73 -11.64
CA ALA A 57 -24.10 1.88 -11.43
C ALA A 57 -23.68 3.34 -11.21
N ILE A 58 -24.29 4.29 -11.92
CA ILE A 58 -24.06 5.73 -11.71
C ILE A 58 -24.56 6.16 -10.31
N PHE A 59 -25.69 5.61 -9.87
CA PHE A 59 -26.22 5.89 -8.54
C PHE A 59 -25.33 5.34 -7.42
N GLU A 60 -24.79 4.14 -7.60
CA GLU A 60 -23.80 3.55 -6.69
C GLU A 60 -22.51 4.38 -6.66
N MET A 61 -21.97 4.78 -7.82
CA MET A 61 -20.79 5.66 -7.90
C MET A 61 -21.03 6.97 -7.15
N LYS A 62 -22.21 7.58 -7.28
CA LYS A 62 -22.58 8.79 -6.55
C LYS A 62 -22.60 8.57 -5.04
N THR A 63 -23.13 7.44 -4.60
CA THR A 63 -23.21 7.10 -3.16
C THR A 63 -21.82 6.85 -2.59
N CYS A 64 -20.97 6.15 -3.32
CA CYS A 64 -19.57 5.92 -2.96
C CYS A 64 -18.80 7.24 -2.85
N ALA A 65 -18.94 8.14 -3.84
CA ALA A 65 -18.28 9.46 -3.83
C ALA A 65 -18.67 10.29 -2.58
N LYS A 66 -19.97 10.29 -2.21
CA LYS A 66 -20.42 10.94 -0.97
C LYS A 66 -19.83 10.30 0.29
N GLY A 67 -19.69 8.97 0.31
CA GLY A 67 -19.04 8.27 1.42
C GLY A 67 -17.58 8.68 1.59
N VAL A 68 -16.84 8.80 0.48
CA VAL A 68 -15.45 9.28 0.47
C VAL A 68 -15.37 10.73 0.97
N GLU A 69 -16.26 11.61 0.51
CA GLU A 69 -16.32 13.00 0.97
C GLU A 69 -16.53 13.09 2.49
N GLN A 70 -17.48 12.33 3.03
CA GLN A 70 -17.74 12.28 4.47
C GLN A 70 -16.53 11.75 5.25
N PHE A 71 -15.85 10.73 4.73
CA PHE A 71 -14.66 10.18 5.36
C PHE A 71 -13.51 11.20 5.41
N VAL A 72 -13.30 11.95 4.33
CA VAL A 72 -12.30 13.02 4.28
C VAL A 72 -12.64 14.12 5.29
N HIS A 73 -13.90 14.54 5.36
CA HIS A 73 -14.33 15.54 6.35
C HIS A 73 -14.10 15.06 7.78
N LEU A 74 -14.46 13.81 8.08
CA LEU A 74 -14.25 13.20 9.39
C LEU A 74 -12.76 13.08 9.74
N LEU A 75 -11.90 12.80 8.76
CA LEU A 75 -10.45 12.77 8.95
C LEU A 75 -9.90 14.17 9.24
N ASN A 76 -10.36 15.19 8.51
CA ASN A 76 -10.00 16.57 8.75
C ASN A 76 -10.46 17.06 10.14
N ASP A 77 -11.67 16.69 10.56
CA ASP A 77 -12.20 17.03 11.89
C ASP A 77 -11.40 16.32 13.00
N LYS A 78 -10.96 15.08 12.78
CA LYS A 78 -10.10 14.38 13.73
C LYS A 78 -8.70 15.00 13.79
N CYS A 79 -8.12 15.35 12.65
CA CYS A 79 -6.80 15.97 12.58
C CYS A 79 -6.81 17.34 13.29
N SER A 80 -7.80 18.19 12.99
CA SER A 80 -7.93 19.51 13.63
C SER A 80 -8.16 19.41 15.14
N LYS A 81 -8.92 18.40 15.61
CA LYS A 81 -9.05 18.11 17.05
C LYS A 81 -7.72 17.69 17.67
N ILE A 82 -6.95 16.83 17.00
CA ILE A 82 -5.61 16.44 17.47
C ILE A 82 -4.72 17.67 17.59
N ASP A 83 -4.65 18.50 16.54
CA ASP A 83 -3.86 19.74 16.54
C ASP A 83 -4.27 20.65 17.69
N HIS A 84 -5.57 20.88 17.90
CA HIS A 84 -6.05 21.70 18.99
C HIS A 84 -5.76 21.09 20.37
N THR A 85 -5.94 19.78 20.55
CA THR A 85 -5.62 19.11 21.82
C THR A 85 -4.13 19.17 22.13
N LEU A 86 -3.27 18.96 21.14
CA LEU A 86 -1.81 19.11 21.28
C LEU A 86 -1.47 20.54 21.66
N LEU A 87 -1.98 21.54 20.94
CA LEU A 87 -1.75 22.96 21.24
C LEU A 87 -2.27 23.35 22.65
N THR A 88 -3.40 22.79 23.09
CA THR A 88 -3.97 23.06 24.42
C THR A 88 -3.14 22.40 25.53
N GLN A 89 -2.64 21.18 25.31
CA GLN A 89 -1.72 20.50 26.22
C GLN A 89 -0.36 21.22 26.33
N LEU A 90 0.13 21.76 25.21
CA LEU A 90 1.34 22.60 25.18
C LEU A 90 1.15 23.93 25.93
N SER A 91 -0.04 24.53 25.87
CA SER A 91 -0.31 25.83 26.50
C SER A 91 -0.60 25.77 28.00
N THR A 92 -1.04 24.61 28.51
CA THR A 92 -1.41 24.41 29.92
C THR A 92 -0.23 23.97 30.80
N SER A 93 0.94 23.74 30.21
CA SER A 93 2.18 23.29 30.85
C SER A 93 3.15 24.45 31.16
N ASN A 94 2.62 25.50 31.81
CA ASN A 94 3.42 26.63 32.31
C ASN A 94 3.53 26.59 33.83
N THR A 95 3.95 25.46 34.39
CA THR A 95 4.38 25.37 35.79
C THR A 95 5.81 24.86 35.87
N THR A 96 6.56 25.26 36.90
CA THR A 96 8.00 25.01 37.08
C THR A 96 8.41 23.53 37.02
N SER A 97 7.45 22.59 37.09
CA SER A 97 7.61 21.16 36.82
C SER A 97 8.02 20.86 35.38
N ASP A 98 7.61 21.67 34.41
CA ASP A 98 7.72 21.34 32.98
C ASP A 98 9.12 21.58 32.43
N LYS A 99 9.86 22.51 33.04
CA LYS A 99 11.30 22.68 32.79
C LYS A 99 12.13 21.53 33.36
N GLN A 100 11.71 20.93 34.47
CA GLN A 100 12.37 19.74 35.03
C GLN A 100 12.01 18.49 34.21
N LEU A 101 10.75 18.40 33.77
CA LEU A 101 10.27 17.31 32.92
C LEU A 101 10.92 17.35 31.52
N SER A 102 11.10 18.55 30.95
CA SER A 102 11.80 18.71 29.66
C SER A 102 13.28 18.37 29.80
N LYS A 103 13.97 18.82 30.85
CA LYS A 103 15.34 18.42 31.17
C LYS A 103 15.47 16.90 31.37
N LEU A 104 14.55 16.29 32.12
CA LEU A 104 14.51 14.84 32.32
C LEU A 104 14.26 14.09 31.00
N THR A 105 13.36 14.58 30.16
CA THR A 105 13.05 14.02 28.84
C THR A 105 14.27 14.08 27.92
N LEU A 106 15.04 15.18 27.96
CA LEU A 106 16.30 15.32 27.25
C LEU A 106 17.36 14.33 27.76
N VAL A 107 17.52 14.20 29.08
CA VAL A 107 18.47 13.24 29.67
C VAL A 107 18.10 11.79 29.30
N ILE A 108 16.82 11.45 29.37
CA ILE A 108 16.31 10.14 29.00
C ILE A 108 16.51 9.90 27.50
N SER A 109 16.25 10.89 26.64
CA SER A 109 16.43 10.72 25.20
C SER A 109 17.89 10.49 24.82
N VAL A 110 18.82 11.21 25.46
CA VAL A 110 20.27 10.97 25.31
C VAL A 110 20.65 9.58 25.84
N LYS A 111 20.15 9.18 27.00
CA LYS A 111 20.41 7.85 27.58
C LYS A 111 19.89 6.72 26.70
N ILE A 112 18.71 6.88 26.12
CA ILE A 112 18.17 5.88 25.21
C ILE A 112 18.99 5.87 23.91
N LEU A 113 19.42 7.01 23.40
CA LEU A 113 20.26 7.07 22.20
C LEU A 113 21.61 6.36 22.39
N THR A 114 22.26 6.58 23.52
CA THR A 114 23.53 5.92 23.85
C THR A 114 23.35 4.41 24.03
N GLU A 115 22.31 4.00 24.76
CA GLU A 115 21.98 2.60 25.00
C GLU A 115 21.51 1.88 23.73
N THR A 116 20.80 2.57 22.85
CA THR A 116 20.31 2.02 21.57
C THR A 116 21.48 1.61 20.69
N ARG A 117 22.56 2.42 20.63
CA ARG A 117 23.75 2.04 19.87
C ARG A 117 24.35 0.72 20.39
N ARG A 118 24.48 0.60 21.71
CA ARG A 118 25.01 -0.61 22.36
C ARG A 118 24.12 -1.82 22.07
N ARG A 119 22.81 -1.67 22.21
CA ARG A 119 21.83 -2.73 21.94
C ARG A 119 21.80 -3.15 20.48
N CYS A 120 21.89 -2.21 19.53
CA CYS A 120 22.00 -2.51 18.11
C CYS A 120 23.22 -3.39 17.81
N TRP A 121 24.36 -3.11 18.45
CA TRP A 121 25.56 -3.94 18.31
C TRP A 121 25.39 -5.34 18.91
N MET A 122 24.80 -5.46 20.09
CA MET A 122 24.54 -6.78 20.69
C MET A 122 23.59 -7.63 19.83
N PHE A 123 22.48 -7.06 19.36
CA PHE A 123 21.54 -7.78 18.49
C PHE A 123 22.14 -8.16 17.14
N LEU A 124 23.14 -7.39 16.67
CA LEU A 124 23.90 -7.70 15.47
C LEU A 124 24.88 -8.87 15.68
N GLU A 125 25.39 -9.06 16.90
CA GLU A 125 26.21 -10.23 17.27
C GLU A 125 25.35 -11.49 17.47
N GLU A 126 24.13 -11.33 17.99
CA GLU A 126 23.15 -12.40 18.16
C GLU A 126 22.46 -12.84 16.84
N ASN A 127 22.82 -12.24 15.70
CA ASN A 127 22.17 -12.41 14.39
C ASN A 127 20.66 -12.09 14.37
N ASN A 128 20.15 -11.34 15.35
CA ASN A 128 18.77 -10.88 15.37
C ASN A 128 18.63 -9.51 14.70
N PHE A 129 18.67 -9.53 13.37
CA PHE A 129 18.65 -8.31 12.56
C PHE A 129 17.34 -7.51 12.73
N ALA A 130 16.20 -8.18 12.94
CA ALA A 130 14.89 -7.53 13.10
C ALA A 130 14.81 -6.68 14.37
N ALA A 131 15.32 -7.22 15.48
CA ALA A 131 15.44 -6.47 16.73
C ALA A 131 16.39 -5.27 16.56
N ALA A 132 17.54 -5.46 15.90
CA ALA A 132 18.48 -4.37 15.61
C ALA A 132 17.84 -3.26 14.76
N ALA A 133 17.04 -3.63 13.75
CA ALA A 133 16.35 -2.68 12.89
C ALA A 133 15.35 -1.82 13.65
N ARG A 134 14.54 -2.45 14.52
CA ARG A 134 13.58 -1.74 15.37
C ARG A 134 14.26 -0.73 16.30
N GLN A 135 15.36 -1.14 16.93
CA GLN A 135 16.12 -0.26 17.83
C GLN A 135 16.72 0.93 17.06
N TYR A 136 17.26 0.70 15.86
CA TYR A 136 17.76 1.80 15.01
C TYR A 136 16.66 2.79 14.62
N LEU A 137 15.48 2.31 14.22
CA LEU A 137 14.33 3.18 13.88
C LEU A 137 13.88 4.00 15.09
N LEU A 138 13.87 3.40 16.29
CA LEU A 138 13.59 4.13 17.52
C LEU A 138 14.59 5.27 17.73
N ALA A 139 15.89 5.00 17.61
CA ALA A 139 16.90 6.06 17.71
C ALA A 139 16.75 7.14 16.62
N GLN A 140 16.30 6.79 15.42
CA GLN A 140 16.01 7.76 14.36
C GLN A 140 14.85 8.69 14.74
N HIS A 141 13.75 8.12 15.21
CA HIS A 141 12.61 8.92 15.66
C HIS A 141 13.01 9.82 16.84
N MET A 142 13.75 9.30 17.80
CA MET A 142 14.20 10.06 18.96
C MET A 142 15.20 11.18 18.60
N ALA A 143 16.10 10.93 17.65
CA ALA A 143 16.99 11.96 17.13
C ALA A 143 16.21 13.04 16.37
N SER A 144 15.18 12.65 15.59
CA SER A 144 14.32 13.61 14.89
C SER A 144 13.50 14.47 15.86
N SER A 145 12.96 13.88 16.93
CA SER A 145 12.26 14.64 17.98
C SER A 145 13.19 15.56 18.77
N LEU A 146 14.46 15.15 18.95
CA LEU A 146 15.46 15.99 19.61
C LEU A 146 15.84 17.17 18.72
N SER A 147 16.00 16.96 17.41
CA SER A 147 16.24 18.04 16.44
C SER A 147 15.03 18.95 16.21
N SER A 148 13.79 18.49 16.43
CA SER A 148 12.64 19.39 16.41
C SER A 148 12.52 20.19 17.71
N SER A 149 13.08 19.71 18.82
CA SER A 149 13.10 20.45 20.10
C SER A 149 14.19 21.53 20.19
N THR A 150 15.13 21.59 19.25
CA THR A 150 16.19 22.62 19.24
C THR A 150 15.73 24.01 18.81
N THR A 151 14.54 24.14 18.23
CA THR A 151 14.03 25.44 17.74
C THR A 151 13.43 26.31 18.84
N ASP A 152 13.25 25.79 20.05
CA ASP A 152 12.81 26.60 21.19
C ASP A 152 14.01 27.33 21.82
N GLU A 153 14.08 28.65 21.58
CA GLU A 153 15.12 29.58 22.06
C GLU A 153 15.22 29.70 23.60
N GLN A 154 14.47 28.90 24.37
CA GLN A 154 14.41 28.97 25.83
C GLN A 154 15.23 27.89 26.57
N LEU A 155 16.04 27.09 25.86
CA LEU A 155 16.83 26.04 26.49
C LEU A 155 18.17 26.54 27.05
N ASP A 156 18.44 26.10 28.28
CA ASP A 156 19.68 26.31 29.03
C ASP A 156 20.93 25.91 28.20
N ASN A 157 22.03 26.65 28.34
CA ASN A 157 23.23 26.52 27.50
C ASN A 157 23.83 25.10 27.56
N ASP A 158 23.68 24.41 28.69
CA ASP A 158 24.12 23.02 28.89
C ASP A 158 23.18 21.99 28.26
N SER A 159 21.88 22.29 28.17
CA SER A 159 20.91 21.44 27.47
C SER A 159 21.15 21.50 25.96
N GLN A 160 21.50 22.67 25.43
CA GLN A 160 21.88 22.83 24.02
C GLN A 160 23.16 22.03 23.69
N LYS A 161 24.18 22.07 24.55
CA LYS A 161 25.39 21.24 24.37
C LYS A 161 25.07 19.73 24.39
N ALA A 162 24.19 19.28 25.28
CA ALA A 162 23.76 17.88 25.34
C ALA A 162 23.03 17.46 24.06
N ILE A 163 22.19 18.34 23.50
CA ILE A 163 21.50 18.09 22.24
C ILE A 163 22.50 18.04 21.07
N VAL A 164 23.45 18.97 20.98
CA VAL A 164 24.49 18.94 19.92
C VAL A 164 25.35 17.68 20.04
N ALA A 165 25.72 17.27 21.25
CA ALA A 165 26.45 16.02 21.49
C ALA A 165 25.62 14.79 21.07
N ALA A 166 24.33 14.77 21.36
CA ALA A 166 23.41 13.71 20.95
C ALA A 166 23.27 13.63 19.42
N THR A 167 23.13 14.77 18.75
CA THR A 167 23.09 14.86 17.28
C THR A 167 24.40 14.35 16.67
N ARG A 168 25.55 14.70 17.26
CA ARG A 168 26.86 14.15 16.84
C ARG A 168 26.93 12.63 17.02
N LEU A 169 26.44 12.11 18.14
CA LEU A 169 26.32 10.67 18.37
C LEU A 169 25.36 10.02 17.35
N TRP A 170 24.27 10.67 16.99
CA TRP A 170 23.36 10.16 15.98
C TRP A 170 24.03 10.07 14.60
N HIS A 171 24.75 11.12 14.19
CA HIS A 171 25.49 11.12 12.92
C HIS A 171 26.50 9.97 12.83
N GLN A 172 27.19 9.65 13.92
CA GLN A 172 28.06 8.47 14.00
C GLN A 172 27.29 7.15 13.91
N SER A 173 26.08 7.10 14.48
CA SER A 173 25.20 5.92 14.42
C SER A 173 24.63 5.65 13.02
N ARG A 174 24.62 6.65 12.12
CA ARG A 174 24.13 6.49 10.74
C ARG A 174 24.88 5.41 9.96
N HIS A 175 26.19 5.25 10.22
CA HIS A 175 27.00 4.20 9.62
C HIS A 175 26.50 2.79 9.99
N MET A 176 25.91 2.63 11.18
CA MET A 176 25.44 1.33 11.65
C MET A 176 24.32 0.74 10.79
N LYS A 177 23.49 1.58 10.14
CA LYS A 177 22.51 1.10 9.16
C LYS A 177 23.18 0.37 7.99
N ALA A 178 24.27 0.93 7.46
CA ALA A 178 25.04 0.30 6.38
C ALA A 178 25.68 -1.00 6.86
N THR A 179 26.29 -1.00 8.05
CA THR A 179 26.87 -2.22 8.64
C THR A 179 25.85 -3.33 8.87
N ILE A 180 24.62 -3.00 9.30
CA ILE A 180 23.53 -3.98 9.44
C ILE A 180 23.17 -4.56 8.07
N LEU A 181 23.02 -3.73 7.04
CA LEU A 181 22.70 -4.20 5.69
C LEU A 181 23.81 -5.09 5.10
N ASP A 182 25.08 -4.73 5.30
CA ASP A 182 26.21 -5.51 4.81
C ASP A 182 26.31 -6.86 5.53
N LYS A 183 26.09 -6.89 6.86
CA LYS A 183 26.02 -8.14 7.60
C LYS A 183 24.82 -9.00 7.23
N CYS A 184 23.64 -8.39 6.99
CA CYS A 184 22.48 -9.12 6.46
C CYS A 184 22.84 -9.77 5.11
N ARG A 185 23.51 -9.06 4.21
CA ARG A 185 23.94 -9.61 2.91
C ARG A 185 24.95 -10.74 3.03
N LEU A 186 25.95 -10.58 3.90
CA LEU A 186 26.91 -11.64 4.21
C LEU A 186 26.24 -12.88 4.79
N TYR A 187 25.25 -12.68 5.66
CA TYR A 187 24.47 -13.76 6.26
C TYR A 187 23.57 -14.46 5.23
N LEU A 188 22.92 -13.72 4.33
CA LEU A 188 22.16 -14.29 3.21
C LEU A 188 23.04 -15.11 2.24
N LYS A 189 24.34 -14.76 2.13
CA LYS A 189 25.35 -15.51 1.38
C LYS A 189 25.82 -16.79 2.10
N SER A 190 25.53 -16.97 3.38
CA SER A 190 25.92 -18.19 4.08
C SER A 190 24.99 -19.37 3.72
N ILE A 191 25.56 -20.58 3.61
CA ILE A 191 24.84 -21.80 3.23
C ILE A 191 23.84 -22.22 4.33
N ASP A 192 24.21 -21.98 5.59
CA ASP A 192 23.60 -22.62 6.75
C ASP A 192 22.66 -21.64 7.43
N THR A 193 21.34 -21.85 7.34
CA THR A 193 20.46 -20.86 7.95
C THR A 193 19.10 -21.39 8.40
N ASN A 194 18.83 -21.14 9.68
CA ASN A 194 17.52 -21.22 10.31
C ASN A 194 16.52 -20.30 9.57
N VAL A 195 15.40 -20.87 9.15
CA VAL A 195 14.32 -20.19 8.41
C VAL A 195 13.87 -18.89 9.10
N GLN A 196 13.86 -18.87 10.44
CA GLN A 196 13.45 -17.69 11.21
C GLN A 196 14.43 -16.53 11.09
N ILE A 197 15.73 -16.82 11.08
CA ILE A 197 16.77 -15.78 10.98
C ILE A 197 16.82 -15.25 9.54
N LEU A 198 16.57 -16.10 8.54
CA LEU A 198 16.39 -15.66 7.15
C LEU A 198 15.18 -14.75 6.98
N ALA A 199 14.03 -15.12 7.53
CA ALA A 199 12.83 -14.30 7.47
C ALA A 199 13.04 -12.94 8.16
N ASN A 200 13.74 -12.93 9.30
CA ASN A 200 14.13 -11.71 9.99
C ASN A 200 15.13 -10.87 9.20
N ALA A 201 16.10 -11.50 8.52
CA ALA A 201 17.04 -10.77 7.67
C ALA A 201 16.34 -10.14 6.46
N LEU A 202 15.42 -10.87 5.80
CA LEU A 202 14.62 -10.35 4.70
C LEU A 202 13.69 -9.21 5.14
N SER A 203 13.02 -9.34 6.29
CA SER A 203 12.17 -8.28 6.82
C SER A 203 12.96 -7.02 7.14
N THR A 204 14.22 -7.17 7.59
CA THR A 204 15.10 -6.01 7.81
C THR A 204 15.59 -5.37 6.53
N LEU A 205 15.83 -6.17 5.49
CA LEU A 205 16.20 -5.66 4.18
C LEU A 205 15.06 -4.81 3.59
N ILE A 206 13.82 -5.27 3.75
CA ILE A 206 12.60 -4.55 3.35
C ILE A 206 12.40 -3.29 4.19
N ALA A 207 12.63 -3.35 5.51
CA ALA A 207 12.46 -2.19 6.39
C ALA A 207 13.51 -1.10 6.15
N PHE A 208 14.73 -1.47 5.72
CA PHE A 208 15.85 -0.52 5.59
C PHE A 208 16.17 -0.07 4.18
N GLY A 209 16.07 -0.98 3.21
CA GLY A 209 16.10 -0.65 1.81
C GLY A 209 14.69 -0.28 1.41
N ASN A 210 14.48 0.90 0.83
CA ASN A 210 13.25 1.26 0.11
C ASN A 210 13.05 0.36 -1.14
N LYS A 211 13.33 -0.94 -1.02
CA LYS A 211 13.29 -1.97 -2.06
C LYS A 211 11.97 -2.70 -1.94
N SER A 212 11.36 -2.98 -3.07
CA SER A 212 10.16 -3.81 -3.10
C SER A 212 10.49 -5.22 -2.62
N VAL A 213 9.48 -5.94 -2.14
CA VAL A 213 9.58 -7.35 -1.72
C VAL A 213 10.22 -8.20 -2.84
N GLU A 214 9.89 -7.90 -4.09
CA GLU A 214 10.44 -8.58 -5.27
C GLU A 214 11.95 -8.36 -5.43
N GLN A 215 12.44 -7.14 -5.21
CA GLN A 215 13.87 -6.84 -5.27
C GLN A 215 14.64 -7.52 -4.14
N ALA A 216 14.03 -7.62 -2.94
CA ALA A 216 14.61 -8.33 -1.81
C ALA A 216 14.72 -9.84 -2.09
N LEU A 217 13.68 -10.44 -2.68
CA LEU A 217 13.68 -11.85 -3.08
C LEU A 217 14.67 -12.12 -4.23
N HIS A 218 14.77 -11.21 -5.19
CA HIS A 218 15.75 -11.33 -6.28
C HIS A 218 17.20 -11.25 -5.75
N GLU A 219 17.49 -10.37 -4.80
CA GLU A 219 18.81 -10.29 -4.14
C GLU A 219 19.10 -11.56 -3.31
N PHE A 220 18.09 -12.18 -2.70
CA PHE A 220 18.22 -13.46 -2.01
C PHE A 220 18.51 -14.62 -2.98
N LEU A 221 17.73 -14.73 -4.06
CA LEU A 221 17.90 -15.80 -5.05
C LEU A 221 19.25 -15.70 -5.76
N THR A 222 19.67 -14.48 -6.13
CA THR A 222 20.99 -14.26 -6.72
C THR A 222 22.12 -14.57 -5.73
N ALA A 223 21.99 -14.20 -4.45
CA ALA A 223 22.96 -14.57 -3.43
C ALA A 223 23.07 -16.09 -3.24
N LYS A 224 21.94 -16.81 -3.16
CA LYS A 224 21.95 -18.28 -3.04
C LYS A 224 22.48 -18.96 -4.30
N LEU A 225 22.15 -18.47 -5.49
CA LEU A 225 22.72 -18.96 -6.75
C LEU A 225 24.24 -18.80 -6.78
N VAL A 226 24.78 -17.62 -6.46
CA VAL A 226 26.22 -17.37 -6.41
C VAL A 226 26.93 -18.32 -5.45
N CYS A 227 26.30 -18.70 -4.34
CA CYS A 227 26.89 -19.64 -3.38
C CYS A 227 26.91 -21.08 -3.88
N ILE A 228 25.85 -21.50 -4.58
CA ILE A 228 25.80 -22.82 -5.22
C ILE A 228 26.84 -22.91 -6.34
N PHE A 229 26.99 -21.85 -7.14
CA PHE A 229 28.01 -21.80 -8.19
C PHE A 229 29.44 -21.75 -7.66
N ALA A 230 29.68 -21.23 -6.45
CA ALA A 230 31.01 -21.21 -5.83
C ALA A 230 31.45 -22.56 -5.23
N GLN A 231 30.60 -23.59 -5.24
CA GLN A 231 30.91 -24.95 -4.77
C GLN A 231 31.33 -25.92 -5.89
N TYR A 232 31.24 -25.51 -7.16
CA TYR A 232 31.76 -26.23 -8.32
C TYR A 232 33.04 -25.57 -8.83
#